data_AF-A0A1Q5LE93-F1
#
_entry.id   AF-A0A1Q5LE93-F1
#
_cell.length_a   1.000
_cell.length_b   1.000
_cell.length_c   1.000
_cell.angle_alpha   90.00
_cell.angle_beta   90.00
_cell.angle_gamma   90.00
#
_symmetry.space_group_name_H-M   'P 1'
#
loop_
_entity.id
_entity.type
_entity.pdbx_description
1 polymer ?
#
loop_
_entity_poly.entity_id
_entity_poly.type
_entity_poly.pdbx_seq_one_letter_code
_entity_poly.pdbx_strand_id
1 'polypeptide(L)'
;MPHRPGPATDGGPRSPYYGDLFFHGPRFHHLRRYELLSGRRCEAVVDAAAGAEWFSGFHSPYLALGDPGLRDTFIHLLQGCVPHRRVLPVAVDAVRIHRRAPSGGTVVVRAYETAQDADGYRYDLTVEAADGTLLETWQGLRLKDVGPLPRTAPWTAELLGPYLARALDRLLPDARADLAVGAPGDGDGRPSGRSPALASALLGDGRHSYVTRAPDGRLVAEKGFVSASHHAGHVLVAVADRPVAVDWEGVTEEQPARRGDDVLGRQAAAAAEQLAALTGEGPQHAFTRAWTCRETLTKLGVDLGTDPGAPLLVERAADDGWVLLRSGEFRIASVVADVAGLPHPVAVSLCVGTPAGARPTARTPAERNHTPS
;
A
#
# COMPACT_ATOMS: atom_id res chain seq x y z
N MET A 1 -3.16 28.94 -47.14
CA MET A 1 -3.91 27.83 -46.51
C MET A 1 -3.05 27.30 -45.38
N PRO A 2 -3.32 27.63 -44.10
CA PRO A 2 -2.53 27.10 -43.01
C PRO A 2 -2.85 25.61 -42.84
N HIS A 3 -1.79 24.80 -42.78
CA HIS A 3 -1.83 23.37 -42.57
C HIS A 3 -2.54 23.08 -41.24
N ARG A 4 -3.70 22.40 -41.27
CA ARG A 4 -4.28 21.79 -40.07
C ARG A 4 -3.31 20.68 -39.63
N PRO A 5 -2.80 20.68 -38.38
CA PRO A 5 -2.16 19.49 -37.86
C PRO A 5 -3.25 18.42 -37.75
N GLY A 6 -2.99 17.26 -38.35
CA GLY A 6 -3.85 16.09 -38.20
C GLY A 6 -3.92 15.66 -36.74
N PRO A 7 -4.96 14.92 -36.32
CA PRO A 7 -5.01 14.39 -34.97
C PRO A 7 -3.80 13.51 -34.74
N ALA A 8 -2.99 13.83 -33.72
CA ALA A 8 -2.00 12.91 -33.20
C ALA A 8 -2.75 11.65 -32.74
N THR A 9 -2.63 10.56 -33.50
CA THR A 9 -3.12 9.25 -33.10
C THR A 9 -2.15 8.71 -32.05
N ASP A 10 -2.31 9.16 -30.81
CA ASP A 10 -1.55 8.66 -29.67
C ASP A 10 -2.38 7.54 -29.03
N GLY A 11 -2.06 6.30 -29.39
CA GLY A 11 -2.97 5.16 -29.27
C GLY A 11 -2.51 4.04 -28.34
N GLY A 12 -1.59 4.31 -27.41
CA GLY A 12 -1.37 3.41 -26.27
C GLY A 12 -2.52 3.54 -25.26
N PRO A 13 -2.91 2.48 -24.54
CA PRO A 13 -3.89 2.62 -23.47
C PRO A 13 -3.35 3.62 -22.43
N ARG A 14 -4.12 4.68 -22.18
CA ARG A 14 -3.81 5.67 -21.13
C ARG A 14 -3.68 4.93 -19.81
N SER A 15 -2.66 5.29 -19.04
CA SER A 15 -2.50 4.77 -17.69
C SER A 15 -3.79 5.03 -16.88
N PRO A 16 -4.30 4.03 -16.14
CA PRO A 16 -5.61 4.13 -15.46
C PRO A 16 -5.63 5.17 -14.33
N TYR A 17 -4.47 5.73 -13.98
CA TYR A 17 -4.32 6.72 -12.92
C TYR A 17 -4.65 8.16 -13.36
N TYR A 18 -4.74 8.44 -14.67
CA TYR A 18 -5.09 9.76 -15.17
C TYR A 18 -6.60 9.99 -15.13
N GLY A 19 -7.02 11.13 -14.55
CA GLY A 19 -8.40 11.42 -14.17
C GLY A 19 -8.42 12.05 -12.79
N ASP A 20 -9.17 11.45 -11.86
CA ASP A 20 -9.34 12.01 -10.52
C ASP A 20 -8.04 12.00 -9.70
N LEU A 21 -7.21 10.95 -9.83
CA LEU A 21 -5.92 10.89 -9.13
C LEU A 21 -4.92 11.86 -9.77
N PHE A 22 -4.66 11.75 -11.07
CA PHE A 22 -3.82 12.69 -11.82
C PHE A 22 -4.65 13.52 -12.81
N PHE A 23 -4.97 14.77 -12.44
CA PHE A 23 -5.81 15.67 -13.25
C PHE A 23 -5.11 16.24 -14.49
N HIS A 24 -3.85 15.88 -14.72
CA HIS A 24 -3.01 16.46 -15.76
C HIS A 24 -3.58 16.17 -17.17
N GLY A 25 -3.28 17.05 -18.13
CA GLY A 25 -3.65 16.87 -19.53
C GLY A 25 -2.67 15.96 -20.30
N PRO A 26 -2.96 15.58 -21.55
CA PRO A 26 -2.18 14.60 -22.32
C PRO A 26 -0.67 14.87 -22.40
N ARG A 27 -0.24 16.14 -22.40
CA ARG A 27 1.19 16.53 -22.40
C ARG A 27 1.98 16.09 -21.16
N PHE A 28 1.29 15.64 -20.13
CA PHE A 28 1.85 15.20 -18.86
C PHE A 28 1.60 13.69 -18.64
N HIS A 29 1.07 12.98 -19.64
CA HIS A 29 0.66 11.58 -19.52
C HIS A 29 1.85 10.64 -19.78
N HIS A 30 2.91 10.77 -18.97
CA HIS A 30 4.15 10.00 -19.15
C HIS A 30 4.24 8.75 -18.27
N LEU A 31 3.41 8.61 -17.23
CA LEU A 31 3.49 7.43 -16.36
C LEU A 31 3.01 6.20 -17.12
N ARG A 32 3.93 5.24 -17.34
CA ARG A 32 3.62 3.98 -18.00
C ARG A 32 3.07 2.95 -17.03
N ARG A 33 3.77 2.73 -15.91
CA ARG A 33 3.37 1.80 -14.84
C ARG A 33 4.18 2.04 -13.56
N TYR A 34 3.67 1.52 -12.46
CA TYR A 34 4.45 1.31 -11.24
C TYR A 34 5.07 -0.09 -11.25
N GLU A 35 6.34 -0.18 -10.85
CA GLU A 35 7.00 -1.45 -10.47
C GLU A 35 6.82 -1.72 -8.97
N LEU A 36 6.75 -0.65 -8.18
CA LEU A 36 6.43 -0.68 -6.75
C LEU A 36 5.61 0.57 -6.42
N LEU A 37 4.50 0.39 -5.71
CA LEU A 37 3.76 1.50 -5.13
C LEU A 37 3.32 1.14 -3.71
N SER A 38 3.82 1.89 -2.74
CA SER A 38 3.47 1.77 -1.33
C SER A 38 3.19 3.15 -0.73
N GLY A 39 2.87 3.21 0.57
CA GLY A 39 2.69 4.48 1.24
C GLY A 39 3.99 5.30 1.25
N ARG A 40 5.13 4.64 1.37
CA ARG A 40 6.42 5.30 1.61
C ARG A 40 7.41 5.18 0.46
N ARG A 41 7.09 4.41 -0.57
CA ARG A 41 7.99 4.18 -1.71
C ARG A 41 7.23 4.10 -3.02
N CYS A 42 7.94 4.50 -4.06
CA CYS A 42 7.48 4.41 -5.41
C CYS A 42 8.64 4.04 -6.32
N GLU A 43 8.43 3.05 -7.18
CA GLU A 43 9.25 2.80 -8.35
C GLU A 43 8.33 2.83 -9.57
N ALA A 44 8.63 3.68 -10.54
CA ALA A 44 7.78 3.90 -11.70
C ALA A 44 8.59 3.93 -12.99
N VAL A 45 8.03 3.34 -14.04
CA VAL A 45 8.53 3.48 -15.40
C VAL A 45 7.76 4.61 -16.08
N VAL A 46 8.50 5.56 -16.61
CA VAL A 46 7.97 6.79 -17.20
C VAL A 46 8.47 6.89 -18.65
N ASP A 47 7.54 7.09 -19.58
CA ASP A 47 7.88 7.27 -20.99
C ASP A 47 8.49 8.66 -21.21
N ALA A 48 9.74 8.70 -21.65
CA ALA A 48 10.44 9.93 -22.03
C ALA A 48 10.05 10.31 -23.48
N ALA A 49 8.74 10.44 -23.73
CA ALA A 49 8.20 10.72 -25.04
C ALA A 49 8.82 12.00 -25.65
N ALA A 50 9.11 11.95 -26.95
CA ALA A 50 9.67 13.09 -27.64
C ALA A 50 8.60 14.14 -27.93
N GLY A 51 8.82 15.36 -27.42
CA GLY A 51 8.46 16.59 -28.14
C GLY A 51 7.00 17.03 -28.07
N ALA A 52 6.43 17.20 -26.87
CA ALA A 52 5.30 18.10 -26.73
C ALA A 52 5.73 19.54 -27.11
N GLU A 53 4.93 20.24 -27.93
CA GLU A 53 5.17 21.65 -28.23
C GLU A 53 4.82 22.53 -27.01
N TRP A 54 5.84 22.83 -26.21
CA TRP A 54 5.71 23.67 -25.02
C TRP A 54 5.60 25.16 -25.33
N PHE A 55 6.27 25.60 -26.40
CA PHE A 55 6.28 26.98 -26.82
C PHE A 55 5.69 27.13 -28.23
N SER A 56 5.10 28.29 -28.50
CA SER A 56 4.70 28.67 -29.87
C SER A 56 5.93 28.68 -30.80
N GLY A 57 5.72 28.53 -32.12
CA GLY A 57 6.79 28.58 -33.12
C GLY A 57 7.63 29.87 -33.19
N PHE A 58 7.24 30.93 -32.48
CA PHE A 58 8.03 32.17 -32.34
C PHE A 58 9.10 32.11 -31.24
N HIS A 59 9.12 31.06 -30.43
CA HIS A 59 10.10 30.84 -29.36
C HIS A 59 10.97 29.63 -29.69
N SER A 60 12.18 29.59 -29.13
CA SER A 60 13.05 28.42 -29.24
C SER A 60 12.39 27.20 -28.57
N PRO A 61 12.30 26.03 -29.24
CA PRO A 61 11.80 24.80 -28.62
C PRO A 61 12.82 24.18 -27.65
N TYR A 62 14.00 24.79 -27.48
CA TYR A 62 15.06 24.26 -26.66
C TYR A 62 14.71 24.30 -25.16
N LEU A 63 14.54 23.11 -24.59
CA LEU A 63 14.29 22.94 -23.17
C LEU A 63 15.63 22.88 -22.42
N ALA A 64 16.08 24.04 -21.93
CA ALA A 64 17.40 24.19 -21.30
C ALA A 64 17.66 23.20 -20.16
N LEU A 65 16.60 22.90 -19.39
CA LEU A 65 16.66 21.94 -18.30
C LEU A 65 15.98 20.61 -18.67
N GLY A 66 15.44 20.40 -19.87
CA GLY A 66 14.69 19.17 -20.21
C GLY A 66 13.18 19.34 -20.11
N ASP A 67 12.45 18.25 -20.37
CA ASP A 67 10.99 18.28 -20.58
C ASP A 67 10.19 18.53 -19.28
N PRO A 68 9.34 19.57 -19.22
CA PRO A 68 8.57 19.89 -18.03
C PRO A 68 7.43 18.89 -17.75
N GLY A 69 6.84 18.26 -18.77
CA GLY A 69 5.82 17.22 -18.59
C GLY A 69 6.41 15.94 -17.99
N LEU A 70 7.62 15.58 -18.44
CA LEU A 70 8.40 14.49 -17.87
C LEU A 70 8.74 14.75 -16.40
N ARG A 71 9.24 15.94 -16.06
CA ARG A 71 9.57 16.28 -14.67
C ARG A 71 8.36 16.38 -13.76
N ASP A 72 7.27 16.97 -14.24
CA ASP A 72 6.03 17.01 -13.48
C ASP A 72 5.53 15.58 -13.19
N THR A 73 5.73 14.65 -14.12
CA THR A 73 5.44 13.22 -13.88
C THR A 73 6.24 12.64 -12.72
N PHE A 74 7.52 13.01 -12.56
CA PHE A 74 8.34 12.58 -11.41
C PHE A 74 7.77 13.03 -10.07
N ILE A 75 7.03 14.15 -10.07
CA ILE A 75 6.37 14.71 -8.89
C ILE A 75 5.01 14.05 -8.72
N HIS A 76 4.14 14.10 -9.73
CA HIS A 76 2.75 13.69 -9.57
C HIS A 76 2.60 12.18 -9.39
N LEU A 77 3.56 11.34 -9.83
CA LEU A 77 3.53 9.91 -9.52
C LEU A 77 3.51 9.63 -8.01
N LEU A 78 4.00 10.55 -7.16
CA LEU A 78 3.98 10.41 -5.70
C LEU A 78 2.58 10.62 -5.09
N GLN A 79 1.65 11.23 -5.83
CA GLN A 79 0.25 11.28 -5.43
C GLN A 79 -0.35 9.86 -5.31
N GLY A 80 0.21 8.86 -6.00
CA GLY A 80 -0.13 7.45 -5.82
C GLY A 80 0.24 6.88 -4.44
N CYS A 81 1.25 7.43 -3.76
CA CYS A 81 1.63 7.05 -2.40
C CYS A 81 0.65 7.56 -1.32
N VAL A 82 -0.24 8.50 -1.68
CA VAL A 82 -1.22 9.11 -0.78
C VAL A 82 -2.58 9.21 -1.46
N PRO A 83 -3.18 8.10 -1.89
CA PRO A 83 -4.21 8.17 -2.92
C PRO A 83 -5.60 8.58 -2.38
N HIS A 84 -5.73 8.76 -1.07
CA HIS A 84 -6.94 9.21 -0.38
C HIS A 84 -6.91 10.72 -0.02
N ARG A 85 -5.79 11.41 -0.31
CA ARG A 85 -5.62 12.84 0.00
C ARG A 85 -4.96 13.56 -1.17
N ARG A 86 -5.34 14.80 -1.42
CA ARG A 86 -4.69 15.61 -2.44
C ARG A 86 -3.38 16.16 -1.86
N VAL A 87 -2.28 15.94 -2.57
CA VAL A 87 -0.99 16.52 -2.22
C VAL A 87 -0.49 17.44 -3.33
N LEU A 88 0.13 18.56 -2.97
CA LEU A 88 0.69 19.53 -3.90
C LEU A 88 2.18 19.76 -3.62
N PRO A 89 3.04 19.84 -4.65
CA PRO A 89 4.44 20.19 -4.45
C PRO A 89 4.57 21.64 -3.97
N VAL A 90 5.32 21.86 -2.89
CA VAL A 90 5.52 23.20 -2.30
C VAL A 90 6.97 23.63 -2.21
N ALA A 91 7.92 22.68 -2.19
CA ALA A 91 9.35 22.98 -2.16
C ALA A 91 10.17 21.76 -2.57
N VAL A 92 11.42 21.98 -2.94
CA VAL A 92 12.46 20.96 -3.10
C VAL A 92 13.78 21.59 -2.65
N ASP A 93 14.62 20.85 -1.93
CA ASP A 93 15.87 21.41 -1.40
C ASP A 93 16.93 21.49 -2.49
N ALA A 94 17.04 20.44 -3.31
CA ALA A 94 17.97 20.41 -4.43
C ALA A 94 17.48 19.50 -5.55
N VAL A 95 17.68 19.94 -6.79
CA VAL A 95 17.59 19.12 -7.99
C VAL A 95 18.95 19.12 -8.67
N ARG A 96 19.57 17.96 -8.80
CA ARG A 96 20.85 17.77 -9.49
C ARG A 96 20.62 17.02 -10.79
N ILE A 97 20.94 17.68 -11.90
CA ILE A 97 20.88 17.09 -13.24
C ILE A 97 22.29 16.63 -13.59
N HIS A 98 22.49 15.31 -13.65
CA HIS A 98 23.77 14.71 -13.99
C HIS A 98 23.90 14.53 -15.50
N ARG A 99 22.81 14.13 -16.15
CA ARG A 99 22.71 13.93 -17.59
C ARG A 99 21.30 14.31 -18.07
N ARG A 100 21.18 14.70 -19.33
CA ARG A 100 19.86 14.93 -19.93
C ARG A 100 19.15 13.59 -20.10
N ALA A 101 17.86 13.58 -19.77
CA ALA A 101 16.98 12.48 -20.14
C ALA A 101 17.00 12.28 -21.67
N PRO A 102 16.89 11.03 -22.14
CA PRO A 102 16.88 10.75 -23.56
C PRO A 102 15.65 11.37 -24.24
N SER A 103 15.81 11.79 -25.48
CA SER A 103 14.71 12.23 -26.35
C SER A 103 13.99 11.01 -26.94
N GLY A 104 13.35 10.22 -26.09
CA GLY A 104 12.70 8.95 -26.44
C GLY A 104 13.07 7.80 -25.49
N GLY A 105 12.20 6.80 -25.39
CA GLY A 105 12.40 5.62 -24.55
C GLY A 105 11.75 5.76 -23.17
N THR A 106 12.36 5.16 -22.14
CA THR A 106 11.84 5.17 -20.77
C THR A 106 12.91 5.57 -19.77
N VAL A 107 12.46 6.15 -18.67
CA VAL A 107 13.26 6.38 -17.46
C VAL A 107 12.58 5.69 -16.29
N VAL A 108 13.37 5.33 -15.28
CA VAL A 108 12.90 4.74 -14.02
C VAL A 108 13.04 5.78 -12.93
N VAL A 109 11.93 6.07 -12.25
CA VAL A 109 11.92 6.96 -11.07
C VAL A 109 11.82 6.09 -9.83
N ARG A 110 12.75 6.26 -8.90
CA ARG A 110 12.74 5.62 -7.58
C ARG A 110 12.63 6.69 -6.52
N ALA A 111 11.59 6.62 -5.71
CA ALA A 111 11.34 7.57 -4.64
C ALA A 111 11.14 6.87 -3.30
N TYR A 112 11.63 7.48 -2.24
CA TYR A 112 11.42 7.03 -0.88
C TYR A 112 11.11 8.20 0.04
N GLU A 113 10.16 7.99 0.94
CA GLU A 113 9.79 8.97 1.96
C GLU A 113 10.90 9.07 3.01
N THR A 114 11.32 10.30 3.30
CA THR A 114 12.35 10.62 4.30
C THR A 114 11.74 11.18 5.58
N ALA A 115 10.56 11.80 5.48
CA ALA A 115 9.82 12.31 6.62
C ALA A 115 8.33 12.46 6.28
N GLN A 116 7.50 12.42 7.32
CA GLN A 116 6.09 12.76 7.28
C GLN A 116 5.75 13.54 8.54
N ASP A 117 4.90 14.54 8.40
CA ASP A 117 4.28 15.26 9.52
C ASP A 117 2.78 15.49 9.25
N ALA A 118 2.14 16.37 10.04
CA ALA A 118 0.73 16.68 9.88
C ALA A 118 0.42 17.50 8.62
N ASP A 119 1.40 18.20 8.06
CA ASP A 119 1.26 19.13 6.95
C ASP A 119 1.66 18.51 5.60
N GLY A 120 2.33 17.35 5.61
CA GLY A 120 2.58 16.57 4.41
C GLY A 120 3.75 15.60 4.49
N TYR A 121 4.42 15.45 3.35
CA TYR A 121 5.37 14.37 3.09
C TYR A 121 6.64 14.91 2.46
N ARG A 122 7.78 14.30 2.80
CA ARG A 122 9.08 14.60 2.21
C ARG A 122 9.65 13.36 1.52
N TYR A 123 10.06 13.53 0.27
CA TYR A 123 10.62 12.47 -0.56
C TYR A 123 12.00 12.85 -1.09
N ASP A 124 12.85 11.84 -1.20
CA ASP A 124 14.03 11.87 -2.05
C ASP A 124 13.78 10.94 -3.24
N LEU A 125 14.23 11.32 -4.42
CA LEU A 125 14.10 10.49 -5.61
C LEU A 125 15.33 10.51 -6.52
N THR A 126 15.55 9.39 -7.19
CA THR A 126 16.50 9.25 -8.30
C THR A 126 15.75 8.97 -9.59
N VAL A 127 16.30 9.48 -10.69
CA VAL A 127 15.81 9.20 -12.04
C VAL A 127 16.95 8.55 -12.80
N GLU A 128 16.71 7.36 -13.33
CA GLU A 128 17.69 6.54 -14.04
C GLU A 128 17.22 6.27 -15.46
N ALA A 129 18.15 6.19 -16.41
CA ALA A 129 17.86 5.65 -17.73
C ALA A 129 17.60 4.14 -17.64
N ALA A 130 17.05 3.54 -18.71
CA ALA A 130 16.78 2.11 -18.77
C ALA A 130 18.03 1.21 -18.56
N ASP A 131 19.23 1.74 -18.78
CA ASP A 131 20.51 1.05 -18.54
C ASP A 131 21.05 1.24 -17.11
N GLY A 132 20.31 1.91 -16.23
CA GLY A 132 20.71 2.23 -14.85
C GLY A 132 21.58 3.48 -14.73
N THR A 133 21.85 4.20 -15.81
CA THR A 133 22.59 5.47 -15.74
C THR A 133 21.80 6.51 -14.96
N LEU A 134 22.37 7.05 -13.88
CA LEU A 134 21.77 8.12 -13.10
C LEU A 134 21.65 9.42 -13.95
N LEU A 135 20.41 9.91 -14.09
CA LEU A 135 20.06 11.12 -14.83
C LEU A 135 19.86 12.30 -13.89
N GLU A 136 19.01 12.15 -12.87
CA GLU A 136 18.69 13.20 -11.91
C GLU A 136 18.63 12.68 -10.47
N THR A 137 18.91 13.56 -9.52
CA THR A 137 18.69 13.34 -8.08
C THR A 137 17.95 14.52 -7.50
N TRP A 138 16.88 14.25 -6.77
CA TRP A 138 16.07 15.25 -6.10
C TRP A 138 16.10 14.96 -4.61
N GLN A 139 16.36 16.00 -3.81
CA GLN A 139 16.46 15.91 -2.36
C GLN A 139 15.42 16.80 -1.72
N GLY A 140 14.73 16.25 -0.72
CA GLY A 140 13.77 16.97 0.09
C GLY A 140 12.61 17.57 -0.69
N LEU A 141 12.08 16.85 -1.68
CA LEU A 141 10.82 17.22 -2.33
C LEU A 141 9.71 17.18 -1.28
N ARG A 142 9.03 18.31 -1.08
CA ARG A 142 7.97 18.50 -0.09
C ARG A 142 6.62 18.56 -0.79
N LEU A 143 5.75 17.65 -0.40
CA LEU A 143 4.37 17.56 -0.85
C LEU A 143 3.46 17.93 0.31
N LYS A 144 2.76 19.06 0.19
CA LYS A 144 1.79 19.52 1.18
C LYS A 144 0.47 18.81 1.00
N ASP A 145 -0.09 18.32 2.09
CA ASP A 145 -1.45 17.81 2.15
C ASP A 145 -2.46 18.97 2.12
N VAL A 146 -3.39 18.93 1.16
CA VAL A 146 -4.42 19.97 1.02
C VAL A 146 -5.85 19.45 1.25
N GLY A 147 -5.98 18.23 1.78
CA GLY A 147 -7.26 17.68 2.20
C GLY A 147 -7.64 16.36 1.52
N PRO A 148 -8.85 15.84 1.84
CA PRO A 148 -9.35 14.59 1.28
C PRO A 148 -9.42 14.62 -0.23
N LEU A 149 -9.08 13.51 -0.87
CA LEU A 149 -9.34 13.25 -2.27
C LEU A 149 -10.49 12.23 -2.35
N PRO A 150 -11.71 12.64 -2.74
CA PRO A 150 -12.85 11.74 -2.77
C PRO A 150 -12.61 10.55 -3.70
N ARG A 151 -12.97 9.36 -3.22
CA ARG A 151 -12.96 8.14 -4.03
C ARG A 151 -14.24 8.07 -4.86
N THR A 152 -14.11 8.10 -6.17
CA THR A 152 -15.22 8.05 -7.15
C THR A 152 -15.36 6.67 -7.80
N ALA A 153 -14.38 5.78 -7.61
CA ALA A 153 -14.31 4.45 -8.21
C ALA A 153 -13.67 3.41 -7.26
N PRO A 154 -13.80 2.11 -7.53
CA PRO A 154 -13.02 1.07 -6.86
C PRO A 154 -11.51 1.35 -6.90
N TRP A 155 -10.79 0.92 -5.87
CA TRP A 155 -9.33 1.01 -5.84
C TRP A 155 -8.73 0.20 -6.99
N THR A 156 -7.70 0.69 -7.68
CA THR A 156 -6.84 -0.25 -8.40
C THR A 156 -6.08 -1.09 -7.37
N ALA A 157 -5.70 -2.32 -7.73
CA ALA A 157 -4.95 -3.18 -6.83
C ALA A 157 -3.70 -2.47 -6.29
N GLU A 158 -2.96 -1.78 -7.16
CA GLU A 158 -1.74 -1.03 -6.84
C GLU A 158 -1.96 0.12 -5.85
N LEU A 159 -3.11 0.80 -5.90
CA LEU A 159 -3.42 1.91 -4.98
C LEU A 159 -3.94 1.45 -3.62
N LEU A 160 -4.39 0.20 -3.50
CA LEU A 160 -4.86 -0.35 -2.24
C LEU A 160 -3.74 -0.40 -1.19
N GLY A 161 -2.53 -0.83 -1.56
CA GLY A 161 -1.38 -0.88 -0.65
C GLY A 161 -1.06 0.46 0.03
N PRO A 162 -0.82 1.54 -0.73
CA PRO A 162 -0.62 2.88 -0.20
C PRO A 162 -1.78 3.37 0.67
N TYR A 163 -3.03 3.14 0.25
CA TYR A 163 -4.20 3.52 1.06
C TYR A 163 -4.18 2.83 2.42
N LEU A 164 -3.98 1.51 2.46
CA LEU A 164 -3.89 0.73 3.68
C LEU A 164 -2.75 1.22 4.58
N ALA A 165 -1.55 1.43 4.02
CA ALA A 165 -0.39 1.92 4.76
C ALA A 165 -0.68 3.27 5.46
N ARG A 166 -1.29 4.21 4.73
CA ARG A 166 -1.64 5.54 5.29
C ARG A 166 -2.77 5.47 6.32
N ALA A 167 -3.75 4.59 6.13
CA ALA A 167 -4.80 4.38 7.12
C ALA A 167 -4.22 3.81 8.43
N LEU A 168 -3.24 2.91 8.34
CA LEU A 168 -2.60 2.30 9.51
C LEU A 168 -1.79 3.30 10.33
N ASP A 169 -1.13 4.27 9.71
CA ASP A 169 -0.44 5.35 10.45
C ASP A 169 -1.40 6.13 11.36
N ARG A 170 -2.68 6.26 10.95
CA ARG A 170 -3.74 6.89 11.74
C ARG A 170 -4.34 5.95 12.78
N LEU A 171 -4.55 4.69 12.41
CA LEU A 171 -5.30 3.73 13.22
C LEU A 171 -4.43 3.03 14.27
N LEU A 172 -3.15 2.82 13.96
CA LEU A 172 -2.16 2.14 14.78
C LEU A 172 -0.87 2.99 14.82
N PRO A 173 -0.92 4.21 15.37
CA PRO A 173 0.18 5.20 15.27
C PRO A 173 1.49 4.74 15.90
N ASP A 174 1.43 3.79 16.84
CA ASP A 174 2.63 3.22 17.43
C ASP A 174 3.35 2.25 16.48
N ALA A 175 2.72 1.78 15.40
CA ALA A 175 3.22 0.74 14.51
C ALA A 175 3.57 1.29 13.14
N ARG A 176 4.83 1.12 12.73
CA ARG A 176 5.27 1.53 11.40
C ARG A 176 5.13 0.37 10.42
N ALA A 177 4.05 0.37 9.66
CA ALA A 177 3.76 -0.64 8.64
C ALA A 177 3.70 -0.01 7.24
N ASP A 178 4.12 -0.75 6.20
CA ASP A 178 3.96 -0.37 4.80
C ASP A 178 3.47 -1.56 3.99
N LEU A 179 2.71 -1.29 2.92
CA LEU A 179 2.01 -2.31 2.16
C LEU A 179 2.07 -2.02 0.67
N ALA A 180 2.13 -3.09 -0.12
CA ALA A 180 1.96 -3.04 -1.56
C ALA A 180 1.20 -4.26 -2.04
N VAL A 181 0.51 -4.10 -3.17
CA VAL A 181 -0.15 -5.20 -3.87
C VAL A 181 0.62 -5.48 -5.15
N GLY A 182 1.01 -6.74 -5.34
CA GLY A 182 1.58 -7.23 -6.59
C GLY A 182 0.46 -7.65 -7.56
N ALA A 183 0.61 -7.26 -8.82
CA ALA A 183 -0.30 -7.60 -9.91
C ALA A 183 -0.38 -9.13 -10.19
N PRO A 184 -1.43 -9.59 -10.90
CA PRO A 184 -1.62 -10.99 -11.25
C PRO A 184 -0.46 -11.60 -12.05
N GLY A 185 -0.32 -12.92 -11.92
CA GLY A 185 0.58 -13.74 -12.74
C GLY A 185 0.35 -13.59 -14.24
N ASP A 186 1.39 -13.26 -15.02
CA ASP A 186 1.39 -13.48 -16.48
C ASP A 186 1.61 -14.97 -16.78
N GLY A 187 0.76 -15.87 -16.28
CA GLY A 187 0.70 -17.29 -16.69
C GLY A 187 1.92 -18.22 -16.48
N ASP A 188 3.14 -17.71 -16.29
CA ASP A 188 4.40 -18.48 -16.39
C ASP A 188 4.82 -19.18 -15.09
N GLY A 189 3.84 -19.61 -14.29
CA GLY A 189 4.02 -20.82 -13.48
C GLY A 189 4.99 -20.81 -12.30
N ARG A 190 5.30 -19.66 -11.66
CA ARG A 190 5.81 -19.65 -10.27
C ARG A 190 5.20 -18.54 -9.40
N PRO A 191 4.05 -18.80 -8.75
CA PRO A 191 3.48 -17.93 -7.71
C PRO A 191 4.46 -17.64 -6.55
N SER A 192 5.44 -18.53 -6.33
CA SER A 192 6.27 -18.55 -5.12
C SER A 192 7.27 -17.38 -5.00
N GLY A 193 7.77 -16.82 -6.11
CA GLY A 193 8.84 -15.80 -6.10
C GLY A 193 8.38 -14.34 -5.99
N ARG A 194 7.08 -14.07 -6.19
CA ARG A 194 6.56 -12.68 -6.24
C ARG A 194 6.49 -12.02 -4.88
N SER A 195 5.97 -12.71 -3.87
CA SER A 195 5.82 -12.13 -2.54
C SER A 195 7.16 -11.89 -1.81
N PRO A 196 8.20 -12.76 -1.93
CA PRO A 196 9.53 -12.42 -1.43
C PRO A 196 10.14 -11.21 -2.12
N ALA A 197 10.05 -11.11 -3.45
CA ALA A 197 10.59 -9.97 -4.20
C ALA A 197 9.92 -8.64 -3.81
N LEU A 198 8.58 -8.63 -3.71
CA LEU A 198 7.83 -7.46 -3.29
C LEU A 198 8.13 -7.07 -1.82
N ALA A 199 8.25 -8.06 -0.93
CA ALA A 199 8.64 -7.81 0.46
C ALA A 199 10.06 -7.22 0.56
N SER A 200 11.02 -7.75 -0.21
CA SER A 200 12.38 -7.20 -0.28
C SER A 200 12.38 -5.75 -0.78
N ALA A 201 11.57 -5.42 -1.79
CA ALA A 201 11.42 -4.06 -2.30
C ALA A 201 10.80 -3.11 -1.25
N LEU A 202 9.82 -3.59 -0.47
CA LEU A 202 9.21 -2.85 0.63
C LEU A 202 10.11 -2.67 1.87
N LEU A 203 11.09 -3.55 2.11
CA LEU A 203 12.09 -3.35 3.17
C LEU A 203 13.16 -2.32 2.76
N GLY A 204 13.59 -2.34 1.50
CA GLY A 204 14.33 -1.24 0.84
C GLY A 204 15.78 -1.06 1.21
N ASP A 205 16.40 -2.10 1.75
CA ASP A 205 17.85 -2.14 1.92
C ASP A 205 18.56 -2.48 0.58
N GLY A 206 17.92 -2.20 -0.56
CA GLY A 206 18.36 -2.67 -1.87
C GLY A 206 18.44 -4.20 -1.92
N ARG A 207 19.43 -4.71 -2.67
CA ARG A 207 19.67 -6.15 -2.93
C ARG A 207 20.08 -6.96 -1.68
N HIS A 208 19.98 -6.41 -0.47
CA HIS A 208 20.53 -6.99 0.75
C HIS A 208 19.48 -7.45 1.77
N SER A 209 18.21 -7.07 1.65
CA SER A 209 17.13 -7.66 2.46
C SER A 209 16.66 -8.98 1.85
N TYR A 210 17.24 -10.08 2.31
CA TYR A 210 16.90 -11.43 1.85
C TYR A 210 15.58 -11.88 2.50
N VAL A 211 14.52 -11.97 1.70
CA VAL A 211 13.23 -12.55 2.11
C VAL A 211 13.13 -13.95 1.52
N THR A 212 12.83 -14.92 2.36
CA THR A 212 12.66 -16.33 1.98
C THR A 212 11.32 -16.86 2.47
N ARG A 213 11.02 -18.12 2.12
CA ARG A 213 9.88 -18.84 2.67
C ARG A 213 10.35 -19.89 3.66
N ALA A 214 9.75 -19.91 4.83
CA ALA A 214 9.86 -21.03 5.76
C ALA A 214 9.17 -22.28 5.17
N PRO A 215 9.46 -23.49 5.72
CA PRO A 215 8.82 -24.74 5.27
C PRO A 215 7.29 -24.74 5.34
N ASP A 216 6.72 -23.95 6.25
CA ASP A 216 5.28 -23.75 6.40
C ASP A 216 4.70 -22.72 5.41
N GLY A 217 5.53 -22.18 4.50
CA GLY A 217 5.15 -21.21 3.47
C GLY A 217 5.19 -19.75 3.90
N ARG A 218 5.40 -19.44 5.18
CA ARG A 218 5.47 -18.07 5.71
C ARG A 218 6.69 -17.33 5.17
N LEU A 219 6.55 -16.01 4.98
CA LEU A 219 7.70 -15.18 4.63
C LEU A 219 8.57 -14.93 5.87
N VAL A 220 9.88 -15.02 5.69
CA VAL A 220 10.88 -14.71 6.71
C VAL A 220 11.89 -13.75 6.11
N ALA A 221 12.13 -12.64 6.80
CA ALA A 221 13.13 -11.64 6.45
C ALA A 221 14.26 -11.63 7.47
N GLU A 222 15.49 -11.33 7.03
CA GLU A 222 16.62 -11.13 7.94
C GLU A 222 16.41 -9.95 8.91
N LYS A 223 15.70 -8.91 8.45
CA LYS A 223 15.37 -7.71 9.21
C LYS A 223 13.93 -7.30 8.96
N GLY A 224 13.28 -6.82 10.03
CA GLY A 224 11.87 -6.47 10.01
C GLY A 224 10.96 -7.68 9.98
N PHE A 225 9.66 -7.43 9.92
CA PHE A 225 8.63 -8.45 9.88
C PHE A 225 7.86 -8.34 8.57
N VAL A 226 7.50 -9.48 8.01
CA VAL A 226 6.89 -9.57 6.68
C VAL A 226 5.72 -10.54 6.72
N SER A 227 4.67 -10.21 5.97
CA SER A 227 3.54 -11.10 5.76
C SER A 227 2.96 -10.93 4.37
N ALA A 228 2.33 -11.98 3.85
CA ALA A 228 1.66 -11.95 2.57
C ALA A 228 0.34 -12.71 2.61
N SER A 229 -0.62 -12.25 1.81
CA SER A 229 -1.85 -12.97 1.52
C SER A 229 -2.16 -12.90 0.02
N HIS A 230 -2.64 -14.00 -0.54
CA HIS A 230 -2.92 -14.13 -1.96
C HIS A 230 -4.42 -14.24 -2.18
N HIS A 231 -4.95 -13.47 -3.12
CA HIS A 231 -6.36 -13.52 -3.48
C HIS A 231 -6.52 -13.18 -4.96
N ALA A 232 -7.30 -14.00 -5.69
CA ALA A 232 -7.60 -13.79 -7.11
C ALA A 232 -6.37 -13.45 -7.98
N GLY A 233 -5.28 -14.20 -7.81
CA GLY A 233 -4.03 -14.02 -8.57
C GLY A 233 -3.13 -12.87 -8.09
N HIS A 234 -3.63 -11.96 -7.24
CA HIS A 234 -2.88 -10.87 -6.64
C HIS A 234 -2.21 -11.31 -5.33
N VAL A 235 -1.21 -10.54 -4.89
CA VAL A 235 -0.61 -10.70 -3.57
C VAL A 235 -0.54 -9.37 -2.83
N LEU A 236 -1.13 -9.32 -1.64
CA LEU A 236 -0.95 -8.22 -0.70
C LEU A 236 0.22 -8.57 0.22
N VAL A 237 1.23 -7.70 0.28
CA VAL A 237 2.40 -7.84 1.15
C VAL A 237 2.43 -6.70 2.14
N ALA A 238 2.68 -7.02 3.41
CA ALA A 238 2.90 -6.07 4.48
C ALA A 238 4.30 -6.24 5.07
N VAL A 239 4.94 -5.12 5.39
CA VAL A 239 6.18 -5.06 6.17
C VAL A 239 5.98 -4.16 7.38
N ALA A 240 6.63 -4.47 8.50
CA ALA A 240 6.56 -3.63 9.70
C ALA A 240 7.81 -3.73 10.59
N ASP A 241 7.89 -2.79 11.54
CA ASP A 241 8.90 -2.74 12.61
C ASP A 241 8.64 -3.72 13.77
N ARG A 242 7.53 -4.46 13.72
CA ARG A 242 7.06 -5.42 14.74
C ARG A 242 6.34 -6.59 14.07
N PRO A 243 6.07 -7.71 14.78
CA PRO A 243 5.32 -8.83 14.22
C PRO A 243 4.07 -8.36 13.49
N VAL A 244 3.93 -8.74 12.23
CA VAL A 244 2.83 -8.31 11.37
C VAL A 244 2.25 -9.51 10.62
N ALA A 245 0.94 -9.53 10.48
CA ALA A 245 0.24 -10.43 9.59
C ALA A 245 -0.78 -9.67 8.76
N VAL A 246 -0.89 -10.04 7.48
CA VAL A 246 -1.92 -9.52 6.59
C VAL A 246 -2.77 -10.66 6.06
N ASP A 247 -4.06 -10.43 5.93
CA ASP A 247 -4.96 -11.31 5.22
C ASP A 247 -6.02 -10.53 4.46
N TRP A 248 -6.42 -11.05 3.30
CA TRP A 248 -7.51 -10.49 2.52
C TRP A 248 -8.28 -11.57 1.78
N GLU A 249 -9.60 -11.42 1.74
CA GLU A 249 -10.50 -12.37 1.11
C GLU A 249 -11.69 -11.65 0.48
N GLY A 250 -12.10 -12.11 -0.70
CA GLY A 250 -13.31 -11.65 -1.38
C GLY A 250 -14.55 -12.04 -0.58
N VAL A 251 -15.50 -11.12 -0.41
CA VAL A 251 -16.75 -11.33 0.32
C VAL A 251 -17.74 -12.06 -0.59
N THR A 252 -18.06 -13.32 -0.26
CA THR A 252 -19.04 -14.11 -1.04
C THR A 252 -20.15 -14.70 -0.17
N GLU A 253 -21.28 -15.03 -0.78
CA GLU A 253 -22.43 -15.62 -0.07
C GLU A 253 -22.12 -17.03 0.46
N GLU A 254 -21.26 -17.78 -0.23
CA GLU A 254 -20.97 -19.17 0.12
C GLU A 254 -19.94 -19.30 1.26
N GLN A 255 -19.17 -18.24 1.55
CA GLN A 255 -18.08 -18.30 2.53
C GLN A 255 -18.52 -18.75 3.92
N PRO A 256 -19.57 -18.16 4.54
CA PRO A 256 -20.04 -18.60 5.86
C PRO A 256 -20.45 -20.07 5.87
N ALA A 257 -21.17 -20.53 4.83
CA ALA A 257 -21.62 -21.92 4.74
C ALA A 257 -20.45 -22.91 4.52
N ARG A 258 -19.43 -22.51 3.74
CA ARG A 258 -18.26 -23.36 3.46
C ARG A 258 -17.28 -23.48 4.62
N ARG A 259 -17.15 -22.42 5.42
CA ARG A 259 -16.10 -22.31 6.45
C ARG A 259 -16.65 -22.41 7.89
N GLY A 260 -17.95 -22.22 8.09
CA GLY A 260 -18.57 -22.14 9.41
C GLY A 260 -18.38 -23.36 10.32
N ASP A 261 -18.13 -24.53 9.74
CA ASP A 261 -17.97 -25.79 10.46
C ASP A 261 -16.54 -26.08 10.94
N ASP A 262 -15.54 -25.33 10.50
CA ASP A 262 -14.20 -25.41 11.07
C ASP A 262 -14.06 -24.53 12.34
N VAL A 263 -12.99 -24.76 13.11
CA VAL A 263 -12.77 -24.03 14.38
C VAL A 263 -12.67 -22.52 14.14
N LEU A 264 -11.99 -22.10 13.07
CA LEU A 264 -11.78 -20.71 12.74
C LEU A 264 -13.09 -20.04 12.35
N GLY A 265 -13.93 -20.74 11.58
CA GLY A 265 -15.24 -20.31 11.12
C GLY A 265 -16.22 -20.13 12.25
N ARG A 266 -16.29 -21.06 13.21
CA ARG A 266 -17.13 -20.89 14.41
C ARG A 266 -16.72 -19.66 15.22
N GLN A 267 -15.42 -19.45 15.41
CA GLN A 267 -14.91 -18.28 16.13
C GLN A 267 -15.10 -16.98 15.35
N ALA A 268 -15.03 -17.02 14.01
CA ALA A 268 -15.33 -15.90 13.15
C ALA A 268 -16.82 -15.54 13.23
N ALA A 269 -17.72 -16.53 13.21
CA ALA A 269 -19.16 -16.31 13.32
C ALA A 269 -19.54 -15.56 14.61
N ALA A 270 -18.96 -15.94 15.75
CA ALA A 270 -19.22 -15.24 17.02
C ALA A 270 -18.80 -13.76 17.01
N ALA A 271 -17.66 -13.44 16.38
CA ALA A 271 -17.21 -12.04 16.24
C ALA A 271 -17.98 -11.29 15.14
N ALA A 272 -18.49 -11.99 14.12
CA ALA A 272 -19.25 -11.42 13.02
C ALA A 272 -20.56 -10.78 13.50
N GLU A 273 -21.24 -11.38 14.47
CA GLU A 273 -22.46 -10.80 15.06
C GLU A 273 -22.19 -9.44 15.71
N GLN A 274 -21.07 -9.33 16.46
CA GLN A 274 -20.66 -8.06 17.08
C GLN A 274 -20.27 -7.02 16.04
N LEU A 275 -19.54 -7.43 14.99
CA LEU A 275 -19.18 -6.57 13.88
C LEU A 275 -20.42 -6.03 13.17
N ALA A 276 -21.34 -6.91 12.77
CA ALA A 276 -22.58 -6.52 12.08
C ALA A 276 -23.42 -5.56 12.93
N ALA A 277 -23.51 -5.80 14.24
CA ALA A 277 -24.22 -4.90 15.16
C ALA A 277 -23.55 -3.52 15.29
N LEU A 278 -22.21 -3.45 15.23
CA LEU A 278 -21.47 -2.21 15.36
C LEU A 278 -21.44 -1.39 14.07
N THR A 279 -21.26 -2.05 12.92
CA THR A 279 -21.02 -1.40 11.62
C THR A 279 -22.28 -1.30 10.76
N GLY A 280 -23.32 -2.07 11.06
CA GLY A 280 -24.51 -2.20 10.21
C GLY A 280 -24.26 -3.04 8.95
N GLU A 281 -23.15 -3.76 8.88
CA GLU A 281 -22.76 -4.56 7.72
C GLU A 281 -23.61 -5.82 7.55
N GLY A 282 -23.76 -6.26 6.29
CA GLY A 282 -24.38 -7.53 5.97
C GLY A 282 -23.59 -8.72 6.55
N PRO A 283 -24.26 -9.85 6.83
CA PRO A 283 -23.66 -10.99 7.52
C PRO A 283 -22.42 -11.55 6.81
N GLN A 284 -22.40 -11.54 5.47
CA GLN A 284 -21.25 -11.97 4.68
C GLN A 284 -20.04 -11.07 4.92
N HIS A 285 -20.23 -9.75 4.93
CA HIS A 285 -19.15 -8.78 5.14
C HIS A 285 -18.55 -8.94 6.53
N ALA A 286 -19.41 -9.02 7.55
CA ALA A 286 -18.98 -9.18 8.94
C ALA A 286 -18.26 -10.53 9.16
N PHE A 287 -18.75 -11.61 8.55
CA PHE A 287 -18.11 -12.92 8.64
C PHE A 287 -16.73 -12.95 7.97
N THR A 288 -16.61 -12.50 6.72
CA THR A 288 -15.32 -12.48 6.01
C THR A 288 -14.32 -11.57 6.71
N ARG A 289 -14.79 -10.47 7.30
CA ARG A 289 -13.95 -9.59 8.13
C ARG A 289 -13.43 -10.29 9.38
N ALA A 290 -14.31 -10.92 10.15
CA ALA A 290 -13.92 -11.70 11.32
C ALA A 290 -12.97 -12.85 10.94
N TRP A 291 -13.22 -13.53 9.82
CA TRP A 291 -12.37 -14.59 9.29
C TRP A 291 -10.95 -14.10 9.00
N THR A 292 -10.79 -13.03 8.21
CA THR A 292 -9.47 -12.47 7.89
C THR A 292 -8.72 -12.00 9.13
N CYS A 293 -9.43 -11.42 10.12
CA CYS A 293 -8.84 -11.10 11.43
C CYS A 293 -8.27 -12.35 12.12
N ARG A 294 -9.02 -13.46 12.12
CA ARG A 294 -8.58 -14.73 12.72
C ARG A 294 -7.41 -15.35 11.98
N GLU A 295 -7.42 -15.34 10.64
CA GLU A 295 -6.29 -15.79 9.81
C GLU A 295 -5.01 -15.01 10.13
N THR A 296 -5.11 -13.69 10.32
CA THR A 296 -3.93 -12.91 10.72
C THR A 296 -3.37 -13.31 12.10
N LEU A 297 -4.23 -13.68 13.06
CA LEU A 297 -3.79 -14.21 14.35
C LEU A 297 -3.11 -15.58 14.21
N THR A 298 -3.69 -16.48 13.40
CA THR A 298 -3.09 -17.78 13.08
C THR A 298 -1.71 -17.60 12.45
N LYS A 299 -1.55 -16.66 11.51
CA LYS A 299 -0.26 -16.32 10.87
C LYS A 299 0.80 -15.81 11.87
N LEU A 300 0.37 -15.18 12.97
CA LEU A 300 1.25 -14.78 14.07
C LEU A 300 1.48 -15.90 15.12
N GLY A 301 0.93 -17.09 14.91
CA GLY A 301 1.15 -18.26 15.76
C GLY A 301 0.23 -18.33 16.97
N VAL A 302 -0.87 -17.57 16.99
CA VAL A 302 -1.91 -17.71 18.02
C VAL A 302 -2.65 -19.04 17.78
N ASP A 303 -2.62 -19.93 18.78
CA ASP A 303 -3.40 -21.17 18.73
C ASP A 303 -4.85 -20.87 19.10
N LEU A 304 -5.70 -20.90 18.07
CA LEU A 304 -7.13 -20.65 18.19
C LEU A 304 -7.94 -21.91 18.54
N GLY A 305 -7.34 -23.10 18.50
CA GLY A 305 -8.02 -24.38 18.74
C GLY A 305 -8.01 -24.86 20.19
N THR A 306 -7.04 -24.42 20.99
CA THR A 306 -6.88 -24.90 22.39
C THR A 306 -6.93 -23.80 23.44
N ASP A 307 -6.77 -22.53 23.06
CA ASP A 307 -6.81 -21.39 23.98
C ASP A 307 -8.14 -20.61 23.89
N PRO A 308 -9.10 -20.84 24.80
CA PRO A 308 -10.29 -19.99 24.93
C PRO A 308 -9.95 -18.53 25.33
N GLY A 309 -8.69 -18.21 25.59
CA GLY A 309 -8.14 -16.91 25.98
C GLY A 309 -7.71 -15.98 24.85
N ALA A 310 -7.91 -16.34 23.57
CA ALA A 310 -7.68 -15.43 22.43
C ALA A 310 -9.00 -14.89 21.83
N PRO A 311 -9.89 -14.22 22.60
CA PRO A 311 -11.11 -13.65 22.06
C PRO A 311 -10.77 -12.51 21.09
N LEU A 312 -11.48 -12.47 19.96
CA LEU A 312 -11.43 -11.35 19.04
C LEU A 312 -12.44 -10.31 19.52
N LEU A 313 -11.94 -9.27 20.20
CA LEU A 313 -12.75 -8.19 20.75
C LEU A 313 -12.85 -7.06 19.72
N VAL A 314 -14.07 -6.68 19.37
CA VAL A 314 -14.32 -5.48 18.55
C VAL A 314 -14.19 -4.24 19.44
N GLU A 315 -13.20 -3.39 19.21
CA GLU A 315 -12.95 -2.22 20.05
C GLU A 315 -13.78 -1.01 19.62
N ARG A 316 -13.71 -0.65 18.33
CA ARG A 316 -14.45 0.49 17.78
C ARG A 316 -14.51 0.47 16.26
N ALA A 317 -15.54 1.10 15.72
CA ALA A 317 -15.55 1.57 14.34
C ALA A 317 -14.71 2.85 14.21
N ALA A 318 -14.20 3.10 13.01
CA ALA A 318 -13.48 4.30 12.61
C ALA A 318 -14.00 4.77 11.24
N ASP A 319 -13.55 5.95 10.82
CA ASP A 319 -13.96 6.50 9.53
C ASP A 319 -13.57 5.58 8.36
N ASP A 320 -14.22 5.78 7.21
CA ASP A 320 -13.95 5.06 5.95
C ASP A 320 -14.14 3.53 6.04
N GLY A 321 -15.05 3.08 6.91
CA GLY A 321 -15.42 1.66 7.04
C GLY A 321 -14.40 0.81 7.79
N TRP A 322 -13.45 1.44 8.49
CA TRP A 322 -12.46 0.74 9.29
C TRP A 322 -13.05 0.27 10.63
N VAL A 323 -12.56 -0.87 11.10
CA VAL A 323 -12.82 -1.39 12.44
C VAL A 323 -11.49 -1.75 13.09
N LEU A 324 -11.35 -1.38 14.36
CA LEU A 324 -10.26 -1.82 15.22
C LEU A 324 -10.72 -2.96 16.12
N LEU A 325 -9.91 -4.01 16.15
CA LEU A 325 -10.13 -5.20 16.96
C LEU A 325 -8.86 -5.52 17.75
N ARG A 326 -9.03 -6.31 18.80
CA ARG A 326 -7.92 -6.76 19.65
C ARG A 326 -8.08 -8.23 20.01
N SER A 327 -6.97 -8.94 20.08
CA SER A 327 -6.89 -10.26 20.72
C SER A 327 -5.63 -10.32 21.56
N GLY A 328 -5.77 -10.31 22.90
CA GLY A 328 -4.64 -10.20 23.81
C GLY A 328 -3.80 -8.95 23.52
N GLU A 329 -2.53 -9.17 23.16
CA GLU A 329 -1.57 -8.11 22.80
C GLU A 329 -1.60 -7.69 21.32
N PHE A 330 -2.35 -8.42 20.49
CA PHE A 330 -2.46 -8.17 19.06
C PHE A 330 -3.52 -7.12 18.78
N ARG A 331 -3.15 -6.10 18.00
CA ARG A 331 -4.07 -5.08 17.47
C ARG A 331 -4.32 -5.36 16.00
N ILE A 332 -5.59 -5.29 15.60
CA ILE A 332 -6.03 -5.59 14.24
C ILE A 332 -6.79 -4.39 13.69
N ALA A 333 -6.40 -3.91 12.52
CA ALA A 333 -7.18 -2.96 11.73
C ALA A 333 -7.77 -3.68 10.54
N SER A 334 -9.08 -3.54 10.32
CA SER A 334 -9.80 -4.25 9.29
C SER A 334 -10.75 -3.34 8.52
N VAL A 335 -10.87 -3.56 7.21
CA VAL A 335 -11.71 -2.77 6.29
C VAL A 335 -12.25 -3.67 5.19
N VAL A 336 -13.38 -3.30 4.58
CA VAL A 336 -13.81 -3.89 3.30
C VAL A 336 -13.63 -2.84 2.20
N ALA A 337 -13.00 -3.24 1.10
CA ALA A 337 -12.68 -2.36 -0.01
C ALA A 337 -13.14 -2.95 -1.35
N ASP A 338 -13.69 -2.09 -2.22
CA ASP A 338 -13.90 -2.43 -3.62
C ASP A 338 -12.58 -2.28 -4.37
N VAL A 339 -12.20 -3.32 -5.12
CA VAL A 339 -10.97 -3.32 -5.93
C VAL A 339 -11.33 -3.62 -7.38
N ALA A 340 -10.92 -2.74 -8.28
CA ALA A 340 -11.13 -2.88 -9.72
C ALA A 340 -10.51 -4.19 -10.23
N GLY A 341 -11.28 -4.92 -11.03
CA GLY A 341 -10.86 -6.22 -11.58
C GLY A 341 -11.09 -7.41 -10.64
N LEU A 342 -11.49 -7.19 -9.38
CA LEU A 342 -11.95 -8.27 -8.50
C LEU A 342 -13.49 -8.42 -8.58
N PRO A 343 -14.01 -9.67 -8.55
CA PRO A 343 -15.44 -9.93 -8.72
C PRO A 343 -16.28 -9.52 -7.50
N HIS A 344 -15.66 -9.39 -6.33
CA HIS A 344 -16.31 -9.09 -5.06
C HIS A 344 -15.47 -8.08 -4.26
N PRO A 345 -16.09 -7.29 -3.37
CA PRO A 345 -15.36 -6.51 -2.37
C PRO A 345 -14.45 -7.43 -1.55
N VAL A 346 -13.30 -6.93 -1.10
CA VAL A 346 -12.36 -7.70 -0.29
C VAL A 346 -12.36 -7.20 1.14
N ALA A 347 -12.55 -8.11 2.10
CA ALA A 347 -12.23 -7.84 3.50
C ALA A 347 -10.71 -7.93 3.66
N VAL A 348 -10.08 -6.92 4.24
CA VAL A 348 -8.64 -6.84 4.46
C VAL A 348 -8.41 -6.64 5.95
N SER A 349 -7.53 -7.44 6.52
CA SER A 349 -7.12 -7.32 7.92
C SER A 349 -5.61 -7.22 8.02
N LEU A 350 -5.13 -6.24 8.79
CA LEU A 350 -3.75 -6.16 9.23
C LEU A 350 -3.67 -6.31 10.74
N CYS A 351 -2.89 -7.28 11.20
CA CYS A 351 -2.62 -7.55 12.60
C CYS A 351 -1.18 -7.20 12.93
N VAL A 352 -0.97 -6.51 14.05
CA VAL A 352 0.36 -6.23 14.61
C VAL A 352 0.46 -6.74 16.03
N GLY A 353 1.57 -7.38 16.35
CA GLY A 353 1.94 -7.76 17.71
C GLY A 353 2.68 -6.67 18.46
N THR A 354 3.12 -6.99 19.68
CA THR A 354 4.05 -6.17 20.45
C THR A 354 5.44 -6.18 19.80
N PRO A 355 6.20 -5.07 19.86
CA PRO A 355 7.59 -5.06 19.40
C PRO A 355 8.43 -6.10 20.15
N ALA A 356 9.29 -6.82 19.43
CA ALA A 356 10.21 -7.77 20.05
C ALA A 356 11.08 -7.06 21.11
N GLY A 357 11.01 -7.53 22.36
CA GLY A 357 11.73 -6.94 23.50
C GLY A 357 10.87 -6.14 24.48
N ALA A 358 9.60 -5.87 24.18
CA ALA A 358 8.66 -5.34 25.16
C ALA A 358 8.26 -6.46 26.14
N ARG A 359 8.89 -6.53 27.32
CA ARG A 359 8.37 -7.37 28.41
C ARG A 359 6.96 -6.91 28.74
N PRO A 360 5.99 -7.82 28.93
CA PRO A 360 4.74 -7.46 29.59
C PRO A 360 5.11 -6.87 30.94
N THR A 361 4.67 -5.64 31.23
CA THR A 361 4.70 -5.12 32.60
C THR A 361 3.91 -6.11 33.45
N ALA A 362 4.62 -6.83 34.32
CA ALA A 362 4.03 -7.82 35.20
C ALA A 362 2.86 -7.18 35.95
N ARG A 363 1.72 -7.89 35.95
CA ARG A 363 0.54 -7.55 36.75
C ARG A 363 1.00 -7.18 38.16
N THR A 364 0.58 -6.00 38.63
CA THR A 364 0.74 -5.58 40.02
C THR A 364 0.15 -6.68 40.92
N PRO A 365 0.90 -7.26 41.86
CA PRO A 365 0.33 -8.23 42.79
C PRO A 365 -0.72 -7.52 43.65
N ALA A 366 -1.89 -8.14 43.77
CA ALA A 366 -2.95 -7.73 44.66
C ALA A 366 -2.40 -7.40 46.06
N GLU A 367 -2.82 -6.26 46.61
CA GLU A 367 -2.63 -5.91 48.01
C GLU A 367 -3.15 -7.05 48.88
N ARG A 368 -2.22 -7.75 49.54
CA ARG A 368 -2.55 -8.64 50.64
C ARG A 368 -2.98 -7.75 51.80
N ASN A 369 -4.28 -7.80 52.11
CA ASN A 369 -4.82 -7.34 53.37
C ASN A 369 -4.01 -7.94 54.53
N HIS A 370 -3.23 -7.09 55.20
CA HIS A 370 -2.72 -7.36 56.54
C HIS A 370 -3.69 -6.75 57.55
N THR A 371 -4.55 -7.59 58.11
CA THR A 371 -4.85 -7.54 59.54
C THR A 371 -3.87 -8.52 60.20
N PRO A 372 -3.22 -8.15 61.32
CA PRO A 372 -3.84 -8.47 62.61
C PRO A 372 -3.50 -7.56 63.81
N SER A 373 -4.42 -7.65 64.77
CA SER A 373 -4.31 -7.43 66.23
C SER A 373 -4.25 -6.01 66.78
#